data_AF-A0A8D8SBG7-F1
#
_entry.id   AF-A0A8D8SBG7-F1
#
_cell.length_a   1.000
_cell.length_b   1.000
_cell.length_c   1.000
_cell.angle_alpha   90.00
_cell.angle_beta   90.00
_cell.angle_gamma   90.00
#
_symmetry.space_group_name_H-M   'P 1'
#
loop_
_entity.id
_entity.type
_entity.pdbx_description
1 polymer ?
#
loop_
_entity_poly.entity_id
_entity_poly.type
_entity_poly.pdbx_seq_one_letter_code
_entity_poly.pdbx_strand_id
1 'polypeptide(L)'
;MNYTALARYIEIQRRLATLKEGKVTDMLAGKVGRGVGGGVRPPGYCYCQGLFEWYSGNPLVALGWFNRAKHDSEWGQQSLHNMVEICLANPEVAGSSIKPGNGGALEMADSFIKEMNPCSLEEDWSCKLLSNFIRCASLDRIEFEMALNEFTRLAQNEGTRVGASLGLAKCYVHHNQSSRARNILKLLAKTPWTFEEADYLESCWLLLAELLIQTLLSSITIKRYVSASVQSLD
;
A
#
# COMPACT_ATOMS: atom_id res chain seq x y z
N MET A 1 16.73 7.20 21.82
CA MET A 1 15.34 6.73 21.62
C MET A 1 15.36 5.78 20.45
N ASN A 2 14.71 4.62 20.55
CA ASN A 2 14.72 3.61 19.48
C ASN A 2 13.53 3.89 18.54
N TYR A 3 13.80 4.49 17.38
CA TYR A 3 12.77 4.83 16.39
C TYR A 3 12.18 3.60 15.71
N THR A 4 12.93 2.51 15.59
CA THR A 4 12.45 1.22 15.08
C THR A 4 11.35 0.66 15.98
N ALA A 5 11.53 0.75 17.31
CA ALA A 5 10.51 0.36 18.27
C ALA A 5 9.27 1.27 18.18
N LEU A 6 9.44 2.58 17.98
CA LEU A 6 8.33 3.52 17.82
C LEU A 6 7.56 3.25 16.52
N ALA A 7 8.24 3.03 15.40
CA ALA A 7 7.62 2.69 14.13
C ALA A 7 6.77 1.41 14.24
N ARG A 8 7.32 0.35 14.86
CA ARG A 8 6.58 -0.90 15.15
C ARG A 8 5.38 -0.65 16.07
N TYR A 9 5.53 0.20 17.09
CA TYR A 9 4.43 0.53 17.98
C TYR A 9 3.31 1.28 17.25
N ILE A 10 3.63 2.28 16.42
CA ILE A 10 2.67 2.99 15.56
C ILE A 10 1.88 1.99 14.71
N GLU A 11 2.59 1.03 14.14
CA GLU A 11 2.03 0.05 13.23
C GLU A 11 1.11 -0.99 13.92
N ILE A 12 1.42 -1.35 15.17
CA ILE A 12 0.51 -2.12 16.03
C ILE A 12 -0.73 -1.29 16.38
N GLN A 13 -0.56 -0.03 16.79
CA GLN A 13 -1.67 0.85 17.16
C GLN A 13 -2.62 1.12 15.99
N ARG A 14 -2.09 1.19 14.76
CA ARG A 14 -2.90 1.26 13.53
C ARG A 14 -3.80 0.03 13.39
N ARG A 15 -3.25 -1.18 13.49
CA ARG A 15 -4.02 -2.43 13.37
C ARG A 15 -5.04 -2.63 14.48
N LEU A 16 -4.75 -2.12 15.68
CA LEU A 16 -5.68 -2.11 16.81
C LEU A 16 -6.73 -0.99 16.72
N ALA A 17 -6.67 -0.13 15.71
CA ALA A 17 -7.51 1.07 15.57
C ALA A 17 -7.45 2.03 16.77
N THR A 18 -6.35 2.03 17.54
CA THR A 18 -6.15 2.87 18.75
C THR A 18 -5.06 3.93 18.55
N LEU A 19 -4.77 4.29 17.29
CA LEU A 19 -3.69 5.23 16.94
C LEU A 19 -3.88 6.63 17.57
N LYS A 20 -5.12 7.14 17.57
CA LYS A 20 -5.47 8.47 18.10
C LYS A 20 -5.71 8.49 19.62
N GLU A 21 -6.00 7.33 20.20
CA GLU A 21 -6.27 7.16 21.64
C GLU A 21 -4.99 6.76 22.42
N GLY A 22 -3.94 6.37 21.71
CA GLY A 22 -2.73 5.80 22.29
C GLY A 22 -1.67 6.84 22.68
N LYS A 23 -0.67 6.36 23.42
CA LYS A 23 0.54 7.11 23.83
C LYS A 23 1.43 7.58 22.66
N VAL A 24 1.06 7.26 21.42
CA VAL A 24 1.80 7.61 20.20
C VAL A 24 1.93 9.12 20.05
N THR A 25 0.83 9.85 20.25
CA THR A 25 0.80 11.31 20.18
C THR A 25 1.72 11.93 21.23
N ASP A 26 1.68 11.43 22.47
CA ASP A 26 2.56 11.86 23.56
C ASP A 26 4.03 11.55 23.28
N MET A 27 4.34 10.41 22.66
CA MET A 27 5.71 10.03 22.27
C MET A 27 6.24 10.89 21.11
N LEU A 28 5.38 11.31 20.19
CA LEU A 28 5.74 12.19 19.07
C LEU A 28 5.82 13.67 19.51
N ALA A 29 4.98 14.09 20.48
CA ALA A 29 4.95 15.43 21.04
C ALA A 29 6.02 15.65 22.13
N GLY A 30 6.24 14.65 22.98
CA GLY A 30 7.15 14.68 24.12
C GLY A 30 8.59 14.29 23.75
N LYS A 31 9.55 15.13 24.13
CA LYS A 31 11.03 14.95 24.01
C LYS A 31 11.63 14.81 22.60
N VAL A 32 10.88 14.41 21.57
CA VAL A 32 11.39 14.28 20.18
C VAL A 32 11.21 15.56 19.35
N GLY A 33 10.38 16.47 19.88
CA GLY A 33 10.13 17.86 19.50
C GLY A 33 11.37 18.74 19.32
N ARG A 34 12.38 18.53 20.15
CA ARG A 34 13.49 19.46 20.32
C ARG A 34 14.74 18.75 19.85
N GLY A 35 15.09 18.96 18.57
CA GLY A 35 16.40 18.56 18.07
C GLY A 35 17.47 19.03 19.04
N VAL A 36 18.43 18.15 19.34
CA VAL A 36 19.60 18.54 20.14
C VAL A 36 20.37 19.56 19.30
N GLY A 37 20.21 20.85 19.60
CA GLY A 37 20.90 21.94 18.92
C GLY A 37 20.26 22.43 17.61
N GLY A 38 19.08 23.06 17.69
CA GLY A 38 18.67 24.04 16.66
C GLY A 38 17.93 23.50 15.43
N GLY A 39 16.80 22.83 15.63
CA GLY A 39 15.72 22.79 14.62
C GLY A 39 15.68 21.62 13.63
N VAL A 40 16.78 20.89 13.40
CA VAL A 40 16.77 19.71 12.53
C VAL A 40 16.20 18.50 13.28
N ARG A 41 15.18 17.87 12.70
CA ARG A 41 14.58 16.66 13.27
C ARG A 41 15.34 15.41 12.80
N PRO A 42 15.59 14.42 13.68
CA PRO A 42 16.23 13.17 13.27
C PRO A 42 15.42 12.43 12.19
N PRO A 43 16.06 11.77 11.20
CA PRO A 43 15.37 11.03 10.14
C PRO A 43 14.39 9.97 10.67
N GLY A 44 14.77 9.22 11.70
CA GLY A 44 13.87 8.25 12.33
C GLY A 44 12.61 8.88 12.96
N TYR A 45 12.69 10.12 13.45
CA TYR A 45 11.50 10.86 13.89
C TYR A 45 10.65 11.28 12.70
N CYS A 46 11.27 11.83 11.65
CA CYS A 46 10.56 12.21 10.43
C CYS A 46 9.81 11.00 9.83
N TYR A 47 10.45 9.83 9.80
CA TYR A 47 9.81 8.59 9.36
C TYR A 47 8.62 8.21 10.24
N CYS A 48 8.77 8.17 11.57
CA CYS A 48 7.68 7.84 12.49
C CYS A 48 6.52 8.84 12.40
N GLN A 49 6.82 10.14 12.24
CA GLN A 49 5.80 11.15 12.03
C GLN A 49 5.08 10.95 10.68
N GLY A 50 5.81 10.59 9.62
CA GLY A 50 5.22 10.24 8.33
C GLY A 50 4.24 9.07 8.44
N LEU A 51 4.61 8.00 9.13
CA LEU A 51 3.71 6.86 9.39
C LEU A 51 2.45 7.29 10.14
N PHE A 52 2.60 8.05 11.22
CA PHE A 52 1.46 8.52 12.01
C PHE A 52 0.49 9.37 11.20
N GLU A 53 1.00 10.31 10.40
CA GLU A 53 0.16 11.16 9.54
C GLU A 53 -0.54 10.36 8.46
N TRP A 54 0.17 9.42 7.83
CA TRP A 54 -0.39 8.57 6.79
C TRP A 54 -1.57 7.75 7.34
N TYR A 55 -1.34 7.06 8.45
CA TYR A 55 -2.36 6.22 9.09
C TYR A 55 -3.46 7.01 9.78
N SER A 56 -3.27 8.30 10.02
CA SER A 56 -4.31 9.20 10.51
C SER A 56 -5.20 9.77 9.40
N GLY A 57 -4.88 9.51 8.13
CA GLY A 57 -5.62 9.99 6.95
C GLY A 57 -5.07 11.27 6.33
N ASN A 58 -3.81 11.64 6.61
CA ASN A 58 -3.16 12.85 6.10
C ASN A 58 -2.00 12.52 5.13
N PRO A 59 -2.26 11.92 3.96
CA PRO A 59 -1.23 11.43 3.04
C PRO A 59 -0.28 12.53 2.54
N LEU A 60 -0.79 13.73 2.28
CA LEU A 60 0.05 14.85 1.82
C LEU A 60 1.05 15.31 2.89
N VAL A 61 0.62 15.35 4.15
CA VAL A 61 1.49 15.69 5.27
C VAL A 61 2.54 14.59 5.48
N ALA A 62 2.13 13.32 5.35
CA ALA A 62 3.02 12.18 5.43
C ALA A 62 4.14 12.21 4.37
N LEU A 63 3.82 12.52 3.11
CA LEU A 63 4.82 12.69 2.04
C LEU A 63 5.87 13.74 2.41
N GLY A 64 5.45 14.87 2.99
CA GLY A 64 6.36 15.92 3.46
C GLY A 64 7.32 15.43 4.54
N TRP A 65 6.87 14.54 5.43
CA TRP A 65 7.71 13.94 6.46
C TRP A 65 8.66 12.87 5.93
N PHE A 66 8.18 11.96 5.08
CA PHE A 66 9.04 10.95 4.44
C PHE A 66 10.10 11.59 3.54
N ASN A 67 9.77 12.67 2.82
CA ASN A 67 10.72 13.41 2.01
C ASN A 67 11.89 14.00 2.84
N ARG A 68 11.72 14.23 4.15
CA ARG A 68 12.80 14.66 5.05
C ARG A 68 13.70 13.51 5.51
N ALA A 69 13.25 12.27 5.39
CA ALA A 69 13.99 11.07 5.78
C ALA A 69 14.55 10.29 4.59
N LYS A 70 14.09 10.54 3.35
CA LYS A 70 14.38 9.73 2.15
C LYS A 70 15.87 9.56 1.77
N HIS A 71 16.76 10.45 2.22
CA HIS A 71 18.20 10.38 1.94
C HIS A 71 19.02 9.77 3.10
N ASP A 72 18.36 9.35 4.16
CA ASP A 72 19.02 8.68 5.28
C ASP A 72 19.34 7.22 4.94
N SER A 73 20.47 6.71 5.43
CA SER A 73 20.92 5.34 5.12
C SER A 73 20.08 4.22 5.75
N GLU A 74 19.39 4.51 6.86
CA GLU A 74 18.56 3.53 7.57
C GLU A 74 17.07 3.72 7.23
N TRP A 75 16.61 4.98 7.16
CA TRP A 75 15.20 5.32 7.01
C TRP A 75 14.80 5.70 5.58
N GLY A 76 15.77 5.91 4.70
CA GLY A 76 15.56 6.46 3.37
C GLY A 76 14.82 5.52 2.44
N GLN A 77 15.25 4.27 2.37
CA GLN A 77 14.60 3.20 1.58
C GLN A 77 13.13 3.05 1.94
N GLN A 78 12.85 2.86 3.24
CA GLN A 78 11.49 2.66 3.71
C GLN A 78 10.63 3.92 3.59
N SER A 79 11.25 5.11 3.65
CA SER A 79 10.57 6.38 3.36
C SER A 79 10.15 6.45 1.90
N LEU A 80 11.05 6.15 0.95
CA LEU A 80 10.72 6.11 -0.48
C LEU A 80 9.65 5.06 -0.77
N HIS A 81 9.72 3.89 -0.14
CA HIS A 81 8.71 2.83 -0.25
C HIS A 81 7.32 3.36 0.11
N ASN A 82 7.20 3.96 1.29
CA ASN A 82 5.93 4.52 1.75
C ASN A 82 5.44 5.69 0.89
N MET A 83 6.35 6.49 0.32
CA MET A 83 5.99 7.56 -0.60
C MET A 83 5.38 7.00 -1.90
N VAL A 84 5.92 5.92 -2.45
CA VAL A 84 5.34 5.22 -3.62
C VAL A 84 3.97 4.64 -3.29
N GLU A 85 3.83 3.94 -2.16
CA GLU A 85 2.56 3.39 -1.70
C GLU A 85 1.49 4.48 -1.52
N ILE A 86 1.85 5.64 -0.96
CA ILE A 86 0.93 6.79 -0.86
C ILE A 86 0.48 7.26 -2.25
N CYS A 87 1.39 7.39 -3.21
CA CYS A 87 1.05 7.79 -4.58
C CYS A 87 0.11 6.79 -5.26
N LEU A 88 0.34 5.48 -5.07
CA LEU A 88 -0.52 4.43 -5.63
C LEU A 88 -1.91 4.41 -4.97
N ALA A 89 -1.99 4.64 -3.67
CA ALA A 89 -3.25 4.61 -2.93
C ALA A 89 -4.06 5.90 -3.05
N ASN A 90 -3.42 7.04 -3.31
CA ASN A 90 -4.05 8.37 -3.34
C ASN A 90 -3.64 9.15 -4.61
N PRO A 91 -4.12 8.77 -5.81
CA PRO A 91 -3.73 9.41 -7.06
C PRO A 91 -3.96 10.93 -7.10
N GLU A 92 -4.93 11.42 -6.35
CA GLU A 92 -5.29 12.84 -6.21
C GLU A 92 -4.28 13.67 -5.41
N VAL A 93 -3.54 13.05 -4.48
CA VAL A 93 -2.60 13.74 -3.60
C VAL A 93 -1.41 14.27 -4.39
N ALA A 94 -0.96 13.53 -5.40
CA ALA A 94 0.15 13.93 -6.25
C ALA A 94 -0.14 15.17 -7.12
N GLY A 95 -1.41 15.41 -7.46
CA GLY A 95 -1.83 16.61 -8.17
C GLY A 95 -1.84 17.87 -7.30
N SER A 96 -1.77 17.72 -5.96
CA SER A 96 -2.03 18.80 -5.01
C SER A 96 -0.79 19.42 -4.37
N SER A 97 0.42 18.82 -4.41
CA SER A 97 1.71 19.41 -3.99
C SER A 97 2.88 18.48 -4.41
N ILE A 98 4.07 18.90 -4.89
CA ILE A 98 5.10 19.77 -4.24
C ILE A 98 5.84 20.68 -5.26
N LYS A 99 5.56 20.59 -6.57
CA LYS A 99 6.05 21.55 -7.59
C LYS A 99 5.00 21.70 -8.70
N PRO A 100 4.66 22.93 -9.13
CA PRO A 100 3.86 23.12 -10.33
C PRO A 100 4.72 22.70 -11.54
N GLY A 101 4.43 21.55 -12.15
CA GLY A 101 5.11 21.11 -13.36
C GLY A 101 5.47 19.62 -13.46
N ASN A 102 5.23 18.79 -12.45
CA ASN A 102 5.41 17.33 -12.57
C ASN A 102 4.03 16.66 -12.64
N GLY A 103 3.89 15.67 -13.53
CA GLY A 103 2.62 15.03 -13.82
C GLY A 103 2.11 14.14 -12.69
N GLY A 104 1.11 13.33 -13.02
CA GLY A 104 0.25 12.65 -12.06
C GLY A 104 0.99 11.72 -11.07
N ALA A 105 0.24 11.12 -10.15
CA ALA A 105 0.79 10.27 -9.08
C ALA A 105 1.75 9.17 -9.54
N LEU A 106 1.55 8.64 -10.74
CA LEU A 106 2.41 7.61 -11.31
C LEU A 106 3.80 8.15 -11.67
N GLU A 107 3.91 9.36 -12.22
CA GLU A 107 5.21 9.98 -12.52
C GLU A 107 5.99 10.28 -11.23
N MET A 108 5.28 10.72 -10.19
CA MET A 108 5.86 10.95 -8.87
C MET A 108 6.35 9.62 -8.25
N ALA A 109 5.53 8.57 -8.30
CA ALA A 109 5.90 7.23 -7.86
C ALA A 109 7.15 6.71 -8.60
N ASP A 110 7.17 6.82 -9.93
CA ASP A 110 8.32 6.45 -10.75
C ASP A 110 9.59 7.24 -10.39
N SER A 111 9.45 8.53 -10.06
CA SER A 111 10.58 9.35 -9.61
C SER A 111 11.17 8.82 -8.30
N PHE A 112 10.32 8.40 -7.35
CA PHE A 112 10.78 7.83 -6.09
C PHE A 112 11.42 6.45 -6.26
N ILE A 113 10.89 5.60 -7.15
CA ILE A 113 11.53 4.33 -7.50
C ILE A 113 12.93 4.55 -8.07
N LYS A 114 13.13 5.57 -8.92
CA LYS A 114 14.45 5.92 -9.47
C LYS A 114 15.42 6.46 -8.42
N GLU A 115 14.92 7.02 -7.32
CA GLU A 115 15.74 7.46 -6.19
C GLU A 115 16.12 6.30 -5.25
N MET A 116 15.43 5.16 -5.30
CA MET A 116 15.76 4.00 -4.46
C MET A 116 17.11 3.39 -4.87
N ASN A 117 17.93 3.10 -3.87
CA ASN A 117 19.18 2.36 -3.97
C ASN A 117 19.18 1.13 -3.01
N PRO A 118 18.53 0.02 -3.37
CA PRO A 118 18.36 -1.14 -2.48
C PRO A 118 19.72 -1.76 -2.15
N CYS A 119 19.95 -2.01 -0.85
CA CYS A 119 21.20 -2.59 -0.32
C CYS A 119 21.02 -4.05 0.13
N SER A 120 19.79 -4.55 0.18
CA SER A 120 19.47 -5.94 0.53
C SER A 120 18.58 -6.59 -0.53
N LEU A 121 18.52 -7.93 -0.49
CA LEU A 121 17.64 -8.70 -1.39
C LEU A 121 16.16 -8.38 -1.16
N GLU A 122 15.76 -8.14 0.09
CA GLU A 122 14.38 -7.79 0.46
C GLU A 122 13.98 -6.41 -0.09
N GLU A 123 14.88 -5.42 0.00
CA GLU A 123 14.65 -4.10 -0.59
C GLU A 123 14.59 -4.15 -2.12
N ASP A 124 15.43 -4.96 -2.77
CA ASP A 124 15.39 -5.17 -4.23
C ASP A 124 14.06 -5.82 -4.67
N TRP A 125 13.60 -6.81 -3.92
CA TRP A 125 12.28 -7.42 -4.07
C TRP A 125 11.13 -6.43 -3.88
N SER A 126 11.21 -5.59 -2.85
CA SER A 126 10.23 -4.54 -2.61
C SER A 126 10.20 -3.52 -3.76
N CYS A 127 11.36 -3.07 -4.25
CA CYS A 127 11.45 -2.16 -5.40
C CYS A 127 10.80 -2.77 -6.66
N LYS A 128 11.05 -4.06 -6.93
CA LYS A 128 10.45 -4.77 -8.07
C LYS A 128 8.94 -4.90 -7.92
N LEU A 129 8.43 -5.21 -6.73
CA LEU A 129 7.00 -5.26 -6.47
C LEU A 129 6.34 -3.90 -6.73
N LEU A 130 6.87 -2.83 -6.16
CA LEU A 130 6.34 -1.48 -6.33
C LEU A 130 6.34 -1.04 -7.80
N SER A 131 7.42 -1.29 -8.53
CA SER A 131 7.49 -1.00 -9.96
C SER A 131 6.38 -1.69 -10.75
N ASN A 132 6.08 -2.96 -10.44
CA ASN A 132 4.98 -3.68 -11.08
C ASN A 132 3.60 -3.16 -10.69
N PHE A 133 3.42 -2.67 -9.45
CA PHE A 133 2.18 -2.00 -9.06
C PHE A 133 1.96 -0.70 -9.83
N ILE A 134 3.01 0.11 -10.03
CA ILE A 134 2.95 1.32 -10.86
C ILE A 134 2.53 0.97 -12.30
N ARG A 135 3.14 -0.07 -12.89
CA ARG A 135 2.79 -0.54 -14.24
C ARG A 135 1.34 -1.00 -14.35
N CYS A 136 0.83 -1.76 -13.38
CA CYS A 136 -0.57 -2.18 -13.40
C CYS A 136 -1.54 -0.99 -13.22
N ALA A 137 -1.06 0.13 -12.63
CA ALA A 137 -1.85 1.35 -12.46
C ALA A 137 -1.79 2.32 -13.66
N SER A 138 -0.89 2.14 -14.63
CA SER A 138 -0.68 3.07 -15.75
C SER A 138 -1.81 3.09 -16.79
N LEU A 139 -2.77 2.15 -16.70
CA LEU A 139 -3.86 1.93 -17.66
C LEU A 139 -3.37 1.65 -19.10
N ASP A 140 -2.06 1.45 -19.30
CA ASP A 140 -1.49 1.04 -20.57
C ASP A 140 -1.51 -0.49 -20.68
N ARG A 141 -1.96 -0.98 -21.84
CA ARG A 141 -2.14 -2.42 -22.06
C ARG A 141 -0.81 -3.18 -22.06
N ILE A 142 0.25 -2.60 -22.63
CA ILE A 142 1.56 -3.24 -22.73
C ILE A 142 2.18 -3.31 -21.33
N GLU A 143 2.16 -2.20 -20.59
CA GLU A 143 2.65 -2.15 -19.22
C GLU A 143 1.89 -3.12 -18.31
N PHE A 144 0.58 -3.24 -18.50
CA PHE A 144 -0.25 -4.21 -17.80
C PHE A 144 0.18 -5.66 -18.09
N GLU A 145 0.34 -6.04 -19.37
CA GLU A 145 0.74 -7.40 -19.75
C GLU A 145 2.15 -7.72 -19.21
N MET A 146 3.06 -6.75 -19.22
CA MET A 146 4.38 -6.86 -18.60
C MET A 146 4.29 -7.07 -17.09
N ALA A 147 3.47 -6.27 -16.39
CA ALA A 147 3.26 -6.39 -14.95
C ALA A 147 2.67 -7.76 -14.57
N LEU A 148 1.71 -8.26 -15.36
CA LEU A 148 1.08 -9.57 -15.13
C LEU A 148 2.09 -10.72 -15.24
N ASN A 149 2.94 -10.70 -16.27
CA ASN A 149 3.98 -11.71 -16.48
C ASN A 149 5.01 -11.66 -15.34
N GLU A 150 5.41 -10.46 -14.94
CA GLU A 150 6.42 -10.29 -13.90
C GLU A 150 5.88 -10.64 -12.51
N PHE A 151 4.64 -10.28 -12.18
CA PHE A 151 4.01 -10.76 -10.95
C PHE A 151 3.87 -12.28 -10.92
N THR A 152 3.60 -12.92 -12.06
CA THR A 152 3.55 -14.39 -12.15
C THR A 152 4.90 -15.01 -11.81
N ARG A 153 5.99 -14.39 -12.27
CA ARG A 153 7.36 -14.79 -11.95
C ARG A 153 7.71 -14.54 -10.49
N LEU A 154 7.39 -13.35 -9.97
CA LEU A 154 7.67 -12.97 -8.58
C LEU A 154 6.89 -13.85 -7.59
N ALA A 155 5.65 -14.22 -7.90
CA ALA A 155 4.82 -15.08 -7.05
C ALA A 155 5.41 -16.49 -6.81
N GLN A 156 6.40 -16.92 -7.59
CA GLN A 156 7.12 -18.18 -7.38
C GLN A 156 8.22 -18.08 -6.31
N ASN A 157 8.60 -16.87 -5.91
CA ASN A 157 9.62 -16.63 -4.89
C ASN A 157 8.93 -16.43 -3.53
N GLU A 158 9.37 -17.17 -2.51
CA GLU A 158 8.74 -17.09 -1.17
C GLU A 158 8.75 -15.65 -0.61
N GLY A 159 9.84 -14.89 -0.78
CA GLY A 159 9.96 -13.53 -0.23
C GLY A 159 9.07 -12.47 -0.90
N THR A 160 8.48 -12.75 -2.07
CA THR A 160 7.54 -11.83 -2.74
C THR A 160 6.19 -12.47 -3.03
N ARG A 161 5.98 -13.73 -2.59
CA ARG A 161 4.82 -14.53 -2.98
C ARG A 161 3.52 -13.83 -2.67
N VAL A 162 3.34 -13.33 -1.45
CA VAL A 162 2.09 -12.69 -1.02
C VAL A 162 1.86 -11.38 -1.77
N GLY A 163 2.86 -10.49 -1.79
CA GLY A 163 2.77 -9.19 -2.48
C GLY A 163 2.54 -9.33 -3.99
N ALA A 164 3.26 -10.24 -4.65
CA ALA A 164 3.09 -10.51 -6.08
C ALA A 164 1.71 -11.13 -6.39
N SER A 165 1.23 -12.03 -5.53
CA SER A 165 -0.09 -12.64 -5.70
C SER A 165 -1.23 -11.62 -5.48
N LEU A 166 -1.05 -10.64 -4.59
CA LEU A 166 -1.94 -9.49 -4.48
C LEU A 166 -1.94 -8.68 -5.79
N GLY A 167 -0.76 -8.41 -6.35
CA GLY A 167 -0.60 -7.77 -7.66
C GLY A 167 -1.36 -8.48 -8.76
N LEU A 168 -1.17 -9.79 -8.91
CA LEU A 168 -1.94 -10.63 -9.84
C LEU A 168 -3.44 -10.52 -9.63
N ALA A 169 -3.90 -10.63 -8.38
CA ALA A 169 -5.31 -10.56 -8.06
C ALA A 169 -5.90 -9.19 -8.46
N LYS A 170 -5.24 -8.08 -8.12
CA LYS A 170 -5.66 -6.72 -8.53
C LYS A 170 -5.72 -6.60 -10.05
N CYS A 171 -4.71 -7.07 -10.76
CA CYS A 171 -4.68 -7.02 -12.22
C CYS A 171 -5.80 -7.88 -12.85
N TYR A 172 -6.10 -9.06 -12.30
CA TYR A 172 -7.25 -9.87 -12.74
C TYR A 172 -8.60 -9.21 -12.47
N VAL A 173 -8.75 -8.52 -11.33
CA VAL A 173 -9.98 -7.76 -11.04
C VAL A 173 -10.18 -6.64 -12.05
N HIS A 174 -9.11 -5.89 -12.37
CA HIS A 174 -9.16 -4.84 -13.38
C HIS A 174 -9.58 -5.36 -14.77
N HIS A 175 -9.17 -6.57 -15.12
CA HIS A 175 -9.52 -7.22 -16.41
C HIS A 175 -10.81 -8.05 -16.37
N ASN A 176 -11.69 -7.85 -15.38
CA ASN A 176 -12.96 -8.58 -15.22
C ASN A 176 -12.78 -10.11 -15.10
N GLN A 177 -11.61 -10.57 -14.66
CA GLN A 177 -11.29 -11.99 -14.42
C GLN A 177 -11.41 -12.32 -12.93
N SER A 178 -12.49 -11.88 -12.28
CA SER A 178 -12.70 -12.00 -10.83
C SER A 178 -12.68 -13.46 -10.33
N SER A 179 -12.98 -14.44 -11.18
CA SER A 179 -12.87 -15.87 -10.83
C SER A 179 -11.43 -16.30 -10.57
N ARG A 180 -10.48 -15.87 -11.41
CA ARG A 180 -9.05 -16.15 -11.25
C ARG A 180 -8.48 -15.44 -10.02
N ALA A 181 -8.85 -14.17 -9.83
CA ALA A 181 -8.49 -13.41 -8.63
C ALA A 181 -8.91 -14.15 -7.35
N ARG A 182 -10.17 -14.58 -7.26
CA ARG A 182 -10.68 -15.33 -6.09
C ARG A 182 -9.92 -16.63 -5.84
N ASN A 183 -9.51 -17.36 -6.87
CA ASN A 183 -8.79 -18.62 -6.70
C ASN A 183 -7.43 -18.41 -6.03
N ILE A 184 -6.69 -17.36 -6.45
CA ILE A 184 -5.42 -16.97 -5.83
C ILE A 184 -5.64 -16.51 -4.39
N LEU A 185 -6.59 -15.60 -4.17
CA LEU A 185 -6.84 -15.02 -2.85
C LEU A 185 -7.31 -16.06 -1.82
N LYS A 186 -8.11 -17.05 -2.24
CA LYS A 186 -8.53 -18.17 -1.36
C LYS A 186 -7.37 -19.05 -0.92
N LEU A 187 -6.33 -19.17 -1.74
CA LEU A 187 -5.12 -19.89 -1.36
C LEU A 187 -4.34 -19.10 -0.30
N LEU A 188 -4.15 -17.79 -0.52
CA LEU A 188 -3.46 -16.90 0.41
C LEU A 188 -4.19 -16.71 1.75
N ALA A 189 -5.52 -16.85 1.75
CA ALA A 189 -6.32 -16.79 2.99
C ALA A 189 -5.94 -17.87 4.01
N LYS A 190 -5.23 -18.93 3.59
CA LYS A 190 -4.73 -20.00 4.47
C LYS A 190 -3.29 -19.81 4.91
N THR A 191 -2.58 -18.84 4.33
CA THR A 191 -1.19 -18.53 4.67
C THR A 191 -1.13 -17.98 6.10
N PRO A 192 -0.14 -18.41 6.92
CA PRO A 192 0.02 -17.85 8.26
C PRO A 192 0.30 -16.34 8.18
N TRP A 193 -0.27 -15.59 9.12
CA TRP A 193 0.04 -14.17 9.26
C TRP A 193 1.45 -13.99 9.81
N THR A 194 2.23 -13.15 9.13
CA THR A 194 3.57 -12.70 9.56
C THR A 194 3.55 -11.18 9.60
N PHE A 195 4.42 -10.58 10.42
CA PHE A 195 4.45 -9.12 10.52
C PHE A 195 4.93 -8.47 9.20
N GLU A 196 5.86 -9.14 8.52
CA GLU A 196 6.49 -8.69 7.28
C GLU A 196 5.52 -8.69 6.10
N GLU A 197 4.61 -9.66 6.02
CA GLU A 197 3.62 -9.78 4.93
C GLU A 197 2.23 -9.28 5.33
N ALA A 198 2.07 -8.77 6.55
CA ALA A 198 0.78 -8.43 7.15
C ALA A 198 -0.07 -7.52 6.25
N ASP A 199 0.51 -6.44 5.71
CA ASP A 199 -0.22 -5.48 4.87
C ASP A 199 -0.71 -6.10 3.56
N TYR A 200 0.08 -6.98 2.95
CA TYR A 200 -0.31 -7.67 1.74
C TYR A 200 -1.37 -8.74 2.02
N LEU A 201 -1.27 -9.47 3.14
CA LEU A 201 -2.28 -10.45 3.55
C LEU A 201 -3.62 -9.78 3.88
N GLU A 202 -3.60 -8.70 4.66
CA GLU A 202 -4.78 -7.91 5.00
C GLU A 202 -5.45 -7.37 3.73
N SER A 203 -4.66 -6.82 2.80
CA SER A 203 -5.15 -6.37 1.50
C SER A 203 -5.75 -7.51 0.67
N CYS A 204 -5.15 -8.71 0.70
CA CYS A 204 -5.71 -9.89 0.03
C CYS A 204 -7.06 -10.30 0.63
N TRP A 205 -7.19 -10.27 1.95
CA TRP A 205 -8.43 -10.62 2.64
C TRP A 205 -9.55 -9.62 2.36
N LEU A 206 -9.23 -8.33 2.39
CA LEU A 206 -10.18 -7.26 2.06
C LEU A 206 -10.65 -7.37 0.60
N LEU A 207 -9.72 -7.58 -0.34
CA LEU A 207 -10.06 -7.76 -1.76
C LEU A 207 -10.92 -9.02 -1.98
N LEU A 208 -10.62 -10.12 -1.27
CA LEU A 208 -11.44 -11.33 -1.34
C LEU A 208 -12.86 -11.07 -0.82
N ALA A 209 -12.98 -10.38 0.33
CA ALA A 209 -14.27 -10.03 0.91
C ALA A 209 -15.10 -9.17 -0.05
N GLU A 210 -14.48 -8.15 -0.67
CA GLU A 210 -15.13 -7.30 -1.67
C GLU A 210 -15.68 -8.13 -2.84
N LEU A 211 -14.86 -9.02 -3.43
CA LEU A 211 -15.28 -9.87 -4.54
C LEU A 211 -16.41 -10.84 -4.16
N LEU A 212 -16.43 -11.33 -2.92
CA LEU A 212 -17.49 -12.19 -2.41
C LEU A 212 -18.80 -11.41 -2.22
N ILE A 213 -18.73 -10.19 -1.68
CA ILE A 213 -19.88 -9.30 -1.52
C ILE A 213 -20.49 -8.95 -2.88
N GLN A 214 -19.67 -8.57 -3.87
CA GLN A 214 -20.13 -8.28 -5.24
C GLN A 214 -20.84 -9.49 -5.87
N THR A 215 -20.32 -10.70 -5.66
CA THR A 215 -20.93 -11.94 -6.14
C THR A 215 -22.27 -12.23 -5.45
N LEU A 216 -22.37 -11.99 -4.15
CA LEU A 216 -23.62 -12.17 -3.41
C LEU A 216 -24.69 -11.17 -3.85
N LEU A 217 -24.34 -9.89 -3.99
CA LEU A 217 -25.26 -8.83 -4.41
C LEU A 217 -25.83 -9.09 -5.81
N SER A 218 -24.98 -9.47 -6.77
CA SER A 218 -25.43 -9.82 -8.13
C SER A 218 -26.41 -11.01 -8.13
N SER A 219 -26.17 -12.04 -7.31
CA SER A 219 -27.10 -13.16 -7.16
C SER A 219 -28.47 -12.73 -6.61
N ILE A 220 -28.50 -11.83 -5.62
CA ILE A 220 -29.74 -11.30 -5.03
C ILE A 220 -30.51 -10.46 -6.06
N THR A 221 -29.83 -9.59 -6.81
CA THR A 221 -30.45 -8.75 -7.84
C THR A 221 -31.09 -9.60 -8.93
N ILE A 222 -30.40 -10.64 -9.41
CA ILE A 222 -30.94 -11.57 -10.41
C ILE A 222 -32.19 -12.29 -9.86
N LYS A 223 -32.14 -12.79 -8.61
CA LYS A 223 -33.30 -13.44 -7.98
C LYS A 223 -34.51 -12.51 -7.88
N ARG A 224 -34.29 -11.25 -7.48
CA ARG A 224 -35.35 -10.22 -7.39
C ARG A 224 -35.92 -9.87 -8.75
N TYR A 225 -35.07 -9.74 -9.77
CA TYR A 225 -35.52 -9.49 -11.14
C TYR A 225 -36.40 -10.63 -11.66
N VAL A 226 -35.94 -11.88 -11.53
CA VAL A 226 -36.71 -13.06 -11.94
C VAL A 226 -38.04 -13.14 -11.20
N SER A 227 -38.10 -12.90 -9.88
CA SER A 227 -39.36 -12.90 -9.14
C SER A 227 -40.33 -11.80 -9.58
N ALA A 228 -39.82 -10.61 -9.93
CA ALA A 228 -40.65 -9.50 -10.41
C ALA A 228 -41.19 -9.76 -11.83
N SER A 229 -40.40 -10.38 -12.71
CA SER A 229 -40.84 -10.75 -14.07
C SER A 229 -41.93 -11.82 -14.05
N VAL A 230 -41.86 -12.78 -13.13
CA VAL A 230 -42.87 -13.82 -12.96
C VAL A 230 -44.20 -13.22 -12.47
N GLN A 231 -44.16 -12.25 -11.54
CA GLN A 231 -45.35 -11.57 -11.04
C GLN A 231 -46.04 -10.65 -12.04
N SER A 232 -45.38 -10.24 -13.12
CA SER A 232 -45.94 -9.37 -14.17
C SER A 232 -46.57 -10.12 -15.34
N LEU A 233 -46.52 -11.46 -15.33
CA LEU A 233 -47.07 -12.34 -16.37
C LEU A 233 -48.37 -13.04 -15.95
N ASP A 234 -48.85 -12.78 -14.73
CA ASP A 234 -50.16 -13.19 -14.19
C ASP A 234 -51.09 -11.97 -14.05
#